data_AF-A0AA95DZC5-F1
#
_entry.id   AF-A0AA95DZC5-F1
#
_cell.length_a   1.000
_cell.length_b   1.000
_cell.length_c   1.000
_cell.angle_alpha   90.00
_cell.angle_beta   90.00
_cell.angle_gamma   90.00
#
_symmetry.space_group_name_H-M   'P 1'
#
loop_
_entity.id
_entity.type
_entity.pdbx_description
1 polymer ?
#
loop_
_entity_poly.entity_id
_entity_poly.type
_entity_poly.pdbx_seq_one_letter_code
_entity_poly.pdbx_strand_id
1 'polypeptide(L)'
;MSNNTVPVLAAVVLGALALSPVFIKSFGNDPQVAAIGSRQLAGNSATINAQSSEVAKVGYSLGYMMGQNLKKDAKDLNPADINQGINDGFNGKESTMTREEMIKAVQTYEQNQMQKRLQDNQAKGEAFLAQNAKKAGVKTTASGLQYEVLKEGSGAQPKATDIVAVQYEGKLLDGKVFDSTAQHGGEPAVFPLNQVIPGWTEGLQLMKEGGKYRFYIPSKLAYGEQGAPQGGIEPNSVLIFDVDLLKVNPPADAAQPAAADIQAQLQQQIESMQSASQPAQ
;
A
#
# COMPACT_ATOMS: atom_id res chain seq x y z
N MET A 1 -16.30 23.58 9.82
CA MET A 1 -15.55 23.33 11.06
C MET A 1 -15.43 21.83 11.25
N SER A 2 -14.25 21.40 11.69
CA SER A 2 -13.70 20.04 11.72
C SER A 2 -14.68 18.92 12.09
N ASN A 3 -14.76 17.90 11.23
CA ASN A 3 -15.08 16.53 11.63
C ASN A 3 -13.76 15.75 11.66
N ASN A 4 -13.25 15.50 12.86
CA ASN A 4 -12.14 14.59 13.10
C ASN A 4 -12.67 13.16 13.18
N THR A 5 -12.63 12.45 12.05
CA THR A 5 -12.71 10.99 12.00
C THR A 5 -11.28 10.44 12.17
N VAL A 6 -11.01 9.88 13.35
CA VAL A 6 -9.81 9.08 13.63
C VAL A 6 -9.99 7.70 12.99
N PRO A 7 -9.02 7.16 12.22
CA PRO A 7 -9.15 5.83 11.65
C PRO A 7 -8.90 4.74 12.71
N VAL A 8 -9.85 3.82 12.69
CA VAL A 8 -9.93 2.51 13.35
C VAL A 8 -8.59 1.78 13.43
N LEU A 9 -8.13 1.48 14.65
CA LEU A 9 -7.33 0.28 14.97
C LEU A 9 -7.20 0.11 16.51
N ALA A 10 -8.32 -0.05 17.20
CA ALA A 10 -8.34 -0.54 18.58
C ALA A 10 -9.74 -1.01 18.97
N ALA A 11 -10.09 -2.24 18.61
CA ALA A 11 -11.26 -2.91 19.19
C ALA A 11 -11.05 -4.43 19.19
N VAL A 12 -10.11 -4.91 20.01
CA VAL A 12 -10.29 -6.24 20.63
C VAL A 12 -11.06 -5.99 21.91
N VAL A 13 -12.34 -6.33 21.88
CA VAL A 13 -13.28 -6.26 22.99
C VAL A 13 -12.72 -7.08 24.16
N LEU A 14 -12.28 -6.40 25.22
CA LEU A 14 -12.06 -7.02 26.52
C LEU A 14 -13.43 -7.29 27.15
N GLY A 15 -14.02 -8.43 26.77
CA GLY A 15 -15.11 -9.04 27.52
C GLY A 15 -14.55 -9.62 28.81
N ALA A 16 -14.63 -8.85 29.88
CA ALA A 16 -14.45 -9.37 31.23
C ALA A 16 -15.65 -10.26 31.57
N LEU A 17 -15.47 -11.59 31.52
CA LEU A 17 -16.27 -12.50 32.34
C LEU A 17 -15.38 -13.00 33.46
N ALA A 18 -15.50 -12.31 34.59
CA ALA A 18 -15.20 -12.88 35.88
C ALA A 18 -16.01 -14.17 36.04
N LEU A 19 -15.34 -15.32 36.08
CA LEU A 19 -15.96 -16.55 36.54
C LEU A 19 -16.21 -16.40 38.05
N SER A 20 -17.43 -16.01 38.38
CA SER A 20 -17.95 -16.05 39.73
C SER A 20 -17.93 -17.49 40.29
N PRO A 21 -17.82 -17.68 41.62
CA PRO A 21 -17.78 -19.00 42.26
C PRO A 21 -19.03 -19.88 42.05
N VAL A 22 -20.02 -19.42 41.29
CA VAL A 22 -21.21 -20.20 40.91
C VAL A 22 -20.91 -21.22 39.80
N PHE A 23 -19.86 -21.03 38.99
CA PHE A 23 -19.56 -21.93 37.86
C PHE A 23 -18.96 -23.29 38.30
N ILE A 24 -18.32 -23.36 39.46
CA ILE A 24 -17.69 -24.60 39.96
C ILE A 24 -18.74 -25.63 40.42
N LYS A 25 -19.96 -25.21 40.77
CA LYS A 25 -20.97 -26.14 41.34
C LYS A 25 -21.77 -26.94 40.30
N SER A 26 -21.66 -26.63 38.99
CA SER A 26 -22.42 -27.34 37.95
C SER A 26 -21.59 -28.27 37.04
N PHE A 27 -20.27 -28.26 37.14
CA PHE A 27 -19.38 -29.09 36.30
C PHE A 27 -18.28 -29.82 37.09
N GLY A 28 -18.37 -29.81 38.43
CA GLY A 28 -17.32 -30.27 39.34
C GLY A 28 -17.03 -31.77 39.39
N ASN A 29 -17.34 -32.55 38.35
CA ASN A 29 -16.98 -33.97 38.29
C ASN A 29 -16.67 -34.48 36.87
N ASP A 30 -16.49 -33.62 35.86
CA ASP A 30 -16.04 -34.07 34.53
C ASP A 30 -14.50 -34.17 34.50
N PRO A 31 -13.91 -35.38 34.34
CA PRO A 31 -12.47 -35.57 34.26
C PRO A 31 -11.80 -34.82 33.11
N GLN A 32 -12.55 -34.42 32.07
CA GLN A 32 -11.99 -33.69 30.93
C GLN A 32 -11.75 -32.20 31.23
N VAL A 33 -12.50 -31.61 32.17
CA VAL A 33 -12.36 -30.18 32.51
C VAL A 33 -11.18 -29.96 33.47
N ALA A 34 -10.94 -30.90 34.38
CA ALA A 34 -9.76 -30.88 35.26
C ALA A 34 -8.43 -31.05 34.48
N ALA A 35 -8.44 -31.73 33.33
CA ALA A 35 -7.26 -31.98 32.50
C ALA A 35 -6.79 -30.77 31.67
N ILE A 36 -7.54 -29.67 31.66
CA ILE A 36 -7.17 -28.42 30.97
C ILE A 36 -6.30 -27.53 31.89
N GLY A 37 -6.46 -27.64 33.22
CA GLY A 37 -5.77 -26.78 34.19
C GLY A 37 -4.36 -27.22 34.62
N SER A 38 -3.94 -28.45 34.28
CA SER A 38 -2.68 -29.01 34.80
C SER A 38 -1.87 -29.78 33.76
N ARG A 39 -2.02 -29.45 32.47
CA ARG A 39 -1.12 -29.97 31.44
C ARG A 39 0.22 -29.23 31.52
N GLN A 40 1.01 -29.70 32.48
CA GLN A 40 2.43 -29.44 32.65
C GLN A 40 3.12 -29.49 31.28
N LEU A 41 3.84 -28.41 30.95
CA LEU A 41 4.68 -28.25 29.75
C LEU A 41 5.90 -29.20 29.81
N ALA A 42 5.65 -30.48 29.99
CA ALA A 42 6.65 -31.53 29.89
C ALA A 42 6.81 -31.90 28.42
N GLY A 43 7.72 -31.20 27.75
CA GLY A 43 8.68 -31.76 26.80
C GLY A 43 8.21 -32.86 25.82
N ASN A 44 7.03 -32.73 25.22
CA ASN A 44 6.69 -33.50 24.03
C ASN A 44 6.06 -32.58 23.00
N SER A 45 6.91 -31.84 22.27
CA SER A 45 6.52 -31.03 21.12
C SER A 45 6.09 -31.95 19.98
N ALA A 46 4.92 -32.58 20.10
CA ALA A 46 4.27 -33.21 18.97
C ALA A 46 4.00 -32.10 17.95
N THR A 47 4.67 -32.17 16.79
CA THR A 47 4.47 -31.23 15.70
C THR A 47 2.99 -31.17 15.36
N ILE A 48 2.38 -29.97 15.48
CA ILE A 48 0.99 -29.78 15.07
C ILE A 48 0.88 -30.06 13.58
N ASN A 49 -0.05 -30.95 13.23
CA ASN A 49 -0.25 -31.44 11.88
C ASN A 49 -1.75 -31.67 11.62
N ALA A 50 -2.08 -32.17 10.42
CA ALA A 50 -3.47 -32.37 10.00
C ALA A 50 -4.26 -33.34 10.90
N GLN A 51 -3.57 -34.27 11.58
CA GLN A 51 -4.15 -35.28 12.47
C GLN A 51 -4.31 -34.79 13.92
N SER A 52 -3.86 -33.57 14.23
CA SER A 52 -4.03 -32.98 15.56
C SER A 52 -5.49 -32.62 15.84
N SER A 53 -5.85 -32.46 17.12
CA SER A 53 -7.20 -32.05 17.51
C SER A 53 -7.59 -30.70 16.89
N GLU A 54 -8.88 -30.47 16.68
CA GLU A 54 -9.37 -29.19 16.12
C GLU A 54 -8.89 -27.98 16.94
N VAL A 55 -8.95 -28.09 18.27
CA VAL A 55 -8.48 -27.02 19.17
C VAL A 55 -6.98 -26.76 19.00
N ALA A 56 -6.17 -27.80 18.83
CA ALA A 56 -4.73 -27.65 18.61
C ALA A 56 -4.43 -27.02 17.23
N LYS A 57 -5.17 -27.41 16.19
CA LYS A 57 -5.06 -26.80 14.85
C LYS A 57 -5.44 -25.33 14.88
N VAL A 58 -6.54 -24.94 15.54
CA VAL A 58 -6.97 -23.54 15.67
C VAL A 58 -5.89 -22.70 16.36
N GLY A 59 -5.36 -23.15 17.51
CA GLY A 59 -4.30 -22.42 18.21
C GLY A 59 -3.03 -22.24 17.37
N TYR A 60 -2.60 -23.30 16.68
CA TYR A 60 -1.47 -23.23 15.76
C TYR A 60 -1.73 -22.28 14.59
N SER A 61 -2.90 -22.36 13.95
CA SER A 61 -3.25 -21.51 12.82
C SER A 61 -3.25 -20.02 13.20
N LEU A 62 -3.78 -19.67 14.37
CA LEU A 62 -3.75 -18.29 14.87
C LEU A 62 -2.30 -17.80 15.09
N GLY A 63 -1.48 -18.60 15.78
CA GLY A 63 -0.07 -18.28 16.00
C GLY A 63 0.74 -18.18 14.70
N TYR A 64 0.49 -19.09 13.75
CA TYR A 64 1.13 -19.09 12.43
C TYR A 64 0.77 -17.84 11.61
N MET A 65 -0.50 -17.44 11.60
CA MET A 65 -0.93 -16.20 10.93
C MET A 65 -0.31 -14.96 11.58
N MET A 66 -0.28 -14.89 12.92
CA MET A 66 0.38 -13.80 13.65
C MET A 66 1.87 -13.74 13.32
N GLY A 67 2.56 -14.87 13.31
CA GLY A 67 3.98 -14.97 12.95
C GLY A 67 4.27 -14.56 11.51
N GLN A 68 3.40 -14.90 10.56
CA GLN A 68 3.53 -14.45 9.16
C GLN A 68 3.43 -12.92 9.04
N ASN A 69 2.49 -12.30 9.74
CA ASN A 69 2.33 -10.84 9.73
C ASN A 69 3.54 -10.15 10.40
N LEU A 70 3.99 -10.65 11.56
CA LEU A 70 5.17 -10.12 12.24
C LEU A 70 6.45 -10.26 11.41
N LYS A 71 6.62 -11.38 10.70
CA LYS A 71 7.75 -11.58 9.79
C LYS A 71 7.75 -10.57 8.64
N LYS A 72 6.62 -10.00 8.26
CA LYS A 72 6.55 -8.98 7.22
C LYS A 72 7.06 -7.63 7.75
N ASP A 73 6.57 -7.23 8.93
CA ASP A 73 6.66 -5.85 9.41
C ASP A 73 7.74 -5.64 10.50
N ALA A 74 8.16 -6.72 11.18
CA ALA A 74 9.00 -6.68 12.37
C ALA A 74 10.06 -7.80 12.38
N LYS A 75 10.81 -7.93 11.28
CA LYS A 75 11.81 -8.99 11.03
C LYS A 75 12.96 -9.04 12.04
N ASP A 76 13.21 -7.92 12.71
CA ASP A 76 14.28 -7.74 13.68
C ASP A 76 13.87 -8.10 15.11
N LEU A 77 12.58 -8.36 15.36
CA LEU A 77 12.12 -8.82 16.66
C LEU A 77 12.44 -10.31 16.87
N ASN A 78 12.79 -10.65 18.11
CA ASN A 78 13.05 -12.03 18.52
C ASN A 78 11.73 -12.77 18.78
N PRO A 79 11.43 -13.85 18.03
CA PRO A 79 10.19 -14.61 18.22
C PRO A 79 10.02 -15.19 19.63
N ALA A 80 11.11 -15.49 20.34
CA ALA A 80 11.05 -16.00 21.71
C ALA A 80 10.43 -14.97 22.67
N ASP A 81 10.78 -13.70 22.51
CA ASP A 81 10.28 -12.61 23.35
C ASP A 81 8.79 -12.35 23.10
N ILE A 82 8.37 -12.42 21.83
CA ILE A 82 6.96 -12.33 21.43
C ILE A 82 6.15 -13.48 22.02
N ASN A 83 6.67 -14.71 21.90
CA ASN A 83 6.01 -15.90 22.46
C ASN A 83 5.94 -15.83 23.99
N GLN A 84 6.96 -15.29 24.65
CA GLN A 84 6.91 -15.06 26.10
C GLN A 84 5.79 -14.09 26.46
N GLY A 85 5.68 -12.95 25.76
CA GLY A 85 4.61 -11.97 26.01
C GLY A 85 3.20 -12.54 25.78
N ILE A 86 3.01 -13.32 24.71
CA ILE A 86 1.74 -14.02 24.44
C ILE A 86 1.43 -15.01 25.56
N ASN A 87 2.40 -15.83 25.96
CA ASN A 87 2.21 -16.85 27.00
C ASN A 87 1.94 -16.24 28.37
N ASP A 88 2.68 -15.21 28.77
CA ASP A 88 2.50 -14.53 30.05
C ASP A 88 1.10 -13.88 30.11
N GLY A 89 0.70 -13.17 29.06
CA GLY A 89 -0.63 -12.56 28.96
C GLY A 89 -1.77 -13.58 28.91
N PHE A 90 -1.62 -14.67 28.16
CA PHE A 90 -2.63 -15.73 28.05
C PHE A 90 -2.86 -16.46 29.38
N ASN A 91 -1.80 -16.64 30.18
CA ASN A 91 -1.88 -17.29 31.49
C ASN A 91 -2.22 -16.31 32.64
N GLY A 92 -2.49 -15.04 32.33
CA GLY A 92 -2.81 -14.02 33.34
C GLY A 92 -1.65 -13.71 34.29
N LYS A 93 -0.41 -14.00 33.88
CA LYS A 93 0.78 -13.66 34.67
C LYS A 93 0.97 -12.13 34.64
N GLU A 94 1.22 -11.55 35.80
CA GLU A 94 1.52 -10.12 35.88
C GLU A 94 2.79 -9.80 35.09
N SER A 95 2.69 -8.76 34.26
CA SER A 95 3.82 -8.25 33.49
C SER A 95 4.82 -7.56 34.41
N THR A 96 6.12 -7.80 34.18
CA THR A 96 7.20 -7.05 34.83
C THR A 96 7.33 -5.62 34.30
N MET A 97 6.68 -5.31 33.19
CA MET A 97 6.55 -3.97 32.63
C MET A 97 5.17 -3.39 32.93
N THR A 98 5.12 -2.12 33.26
CA THR A 98 3.89 -1.34 33.31
C THR A 98 3.28 -1.19 31.91
N ARG A 99 1.98 -0.88 31.86
CA ARG A 99 1.30 -0.60 30.60
C ARG A 99 1.92 0.57 29.84
N GLU A 100 2.39 1.58 30.56
CA GLU A 100 3.04 2.75 29.97
C GLU A 100 4.38 2.39 29.32
N GLU A 101 5.21 1.58 29.99
CA GLU A 101 6.47 1.10 29.42
C GLU A 101 6.25 0.26 28.17
N MET A 102 5.22 -0.59 28.15
CA MET A 102 4.86 -1.38 26.95
C MET A 102 4.46 -0.46 25.78
N ILE A 103 3.60 0.53 26.02
CA ILE A 103 3.17 1.49 24.99
C ILE A 103 4.37 2.28 24.47
N LYS A 104 5.22 2.80 25.37
CA LYS A 104 6.40 3.58 25.00
C LYS A 104 7.42 2.75 24.20
N ALA A 105 7.61 1.48 24.55
CA ALA A 105 8.49 0.58 23.82
C ALA A 105 8.02 0.37 22.38
N VAL A 106 6.73 0.08 22.19
CA VAL A 106 6.14 -0.08 20.85
C VAL A 106 6.22 1.22 20.05
N GLN A 107 5.88 2.36 20.64
CA GLN A 107 5.96 3.66 19.96
C GLN A 107 7.39 4.00 19.53
N THR A 108 8.37 3.75 20.40
CA THR A 108 9.80 3.99 20.08
C THR A 108 10.26 3.09 18.94
N TYR A 109 9.86 1.82 18.97
CA TYR A 109 10.13 0.89 17.88
C TYR A 109 9.52 1.37 16.56
N GLU A 110 8.23 1.71 16.54
CA GLU A 110 7.54 2.20 15.34
C GLU A 110 8.18 3.49 14.77
N GLN A 111 8.58 4.43 15.63
CA GLN A 111 9.29 5.65 15.23
C GLN A 111 10.64 5.34 14.59
N ASN A 112 11.43 4.47 15.20
CA ASN A 112 12.73 4.05 14.68
C ASN A 112 12.57 3.34 13.33
N GLN A 113 11.58 2.45 13.21
CA GLN A 113 11.30 1.76 11.95
C GLN A 113 10.82 2.73 10.87
N MET A 114 10.03 3.75 11.21
CA MET A 114 9.62 4.80 10.27
C MET A 114 10.82 5.61 9.78
N GLN A 115 11.70 6.06 10.67
CA GLN A 115 12.92 6.77 10.30
C GLN A 115 13.83 5.93 9.42
N LYS A 116 13.97 4.64 9.74
CA LYS A 116 14.73 3.69 8.93
C LYS A 116 14.13 3.55 7.53
N ARG A 117 12.81 3.40 7.39
CA ARG A 117 12.15 3.35 6.06
C ARG A 117 12.37 4.64 5.26
N LEU A 118 12.26 5.80 5.89
CA LEU A 118 12.55 7.10 5.25
C LEU A 118 13.95 7.15 4.66
N GLN A 119 14.96 6.73 5.44
CA GLN A 119 16.36 6.72 5.03
C GLN A 119 16.65 5.65 3.96
N ASP A 120 16.17 4.42 4.18
CA ASP A 120 16.37 3.30 3.26
C ASP A 120 15.76 3.60 1.88
N ASN A 121 14.54 4.14 1.84
CA ASN A 121 13.86 4.45 0.59
C ASN A 121 14.48 5.65 -0.11
N GLN A 122 14.91 6.67 0.63
CA GLN A 122 15.67 7.78 0.06
C GLN A 122 16.97 7.29 -0.58
N ALA A 123 17.77 6.50 0.14
CA ALA A 123 19.04 5.98 -0.36
C ALA A 123 18.84 5.07 -1.59
N LYS A 124 17.86 4.16 -1.56
CA LYS A 124 17.49 3.32 -2.72
C LYS A 124 17.04 4.16 -3.90
N GLY A 125 16.22 5.18 -3.65
CA GLY A 125 15.71 6.08 -4.68
C GLY A 125 16.81 6.88 -5.35
N GLU A 126 17.70 7.49 -4.57
CA GLU A 126 18.86 8.24 -5.06
C GLU A 126 19.81 7.34 -5.86
N ALA A 127 20.13 6.15 -5.34
CA ALA A 127 20.98 5.18 -6.03
C ALA A 127 20.36 4.72 -7.37
N PHE A 128 19.06 4.41 -7.37
CA PHE A 128 18.32 4.04 -8.57
C PHE A 128 18.35 5.17 -9.60
N LEU A 129 17.99 6.39 -9.21
CA LEU A 129 17.95 7.54 -10.13
C LEU A 129 19.34 7.87 -10.68
N ALA A 130 20.38 7.81 -9.86
CA ALA A 130 21.76 8.03 -10.30
C ALA A 130 22.23 6.99 -11.32
N GLN A 131 21.82 5.72 -11.17
CA GLN A 131 22.09 4.68 -12.14
C GLN A 131 21.23 4.84 -13.39
N ASN A 132 19.95 5.16 -13.23
CA ASN A 132 18.98 5.26 -14.31
C ASN A 132 19.29 6.42 -15.26
N ALA A 133 19.77 7.56 -14.74
CA ALA A 133 20.21 8.70 -15.53
C ALA A 133 21.34 8.37 -16.53
N LYS A 134 22.09 7.27 -16.31
CA LYS A 134 23.18 6.83 -17.19
C LYS A 134 22.71 5.92 -18.32
N LYS A 135 21.46 5.47 -18.29
CA LYS A 135 20.92 4.59 -19.34
C LYS A 135 20.67 5.39 -20.61
N ALA A 136 20.93 4.78 -21.77
CA ALA A 136 20.61 5.38 -23.05
C ALA A 136 19.11 5.65 -23.16
N GLY A 137 18.73 6.79 -23.74
CA GLY A 137 17.33 7.20 -23.89
C GLY A 137 16.73 7.91 -22.68
N VAL A 138 17.33 7.79 -21.49
CA VAL A 138 16.89 8.50 -20.30
C VAL A 138 17.41 9.94 -20.32
N LYS A 139 16.51 10.89 -20.12
CA LYS A 139 16.79 12.33 -19.96
C LYS A 139 16.44 12.76 -18.55
N THR A 140 17.19 13.71 -18.00
CA THR A 140 16.96 14.27 -16.66
C THR A 140 16.70 15.77 -16.78
N THR A 141 15.62 16.26 -16.17
CA THR A 141 15.29 17.69 -16.13
C THR A 141 15.99 18.39 -14.95
N ALA A 142 15.91 19.72 -14.91
CA ALA A 142 16.50 20.51 -13.82
C ALA A 142 15.87 20.22 -12.44
N SER A 143 14.61 19.81 -12.39
CA SER A 143 13.95 19.41 -11.13
C SER A 143 14.41 18.04 -10.64
N GLY A 144 15.06 17.25 -11.50
CA GLY A 144 15.48 15.87 -11.25
C GLY A 144 14.46 14.82 -11.70
N LEU A 145 13.36 15.22 -12.35
CA LEU A 145 12.51 14.28 -13.08
C LEU A 145 13.35 13.58 -14.15
N GLN A 146 13.24 12.26 -14.24
CA GLN A 146 13.82 11.51 -15.35
C GLN A 146 12.73 10.94 -16.23
N TYR A 147 12.99 10.86 -17.52
CA TYR A 147 12.04 10.29 -18.46
C TYR A 147 12.72 9.64 -19.66
N GLU A 148 11.99 8.72 -20.27
CA GLU A 148 12.36 8.02 -21.49
C GLU A 148 11.21 8.12 -22.48
N VAL A 149 11.52 8.48 -23.72
CA VAL A 149 10.54 8.54 -24.80
C VAL A 149 10.40 7.14 -25.39
N LEU A 150 9.24 6.50 -25.19
CA LEU A 150 8.95 5.18 -25.77
C LEU A 150 8.31 5.31 -27.16
N LYS A 151 7.47 6.33 -27.35
CA LYS A 151 6.86 6.71 -28.62
C LYS A 151 6.63 8.22 -28.64
N GLU A 152 7.12 8.89 -29.67
CA GLU A 152 6.82 10.31 -29.87
C GLU A 152 5.37 10.51 -30.33
N GLY A 153 4.71 11.50 -29.75
CA GLY A 153 3.41 11.99 -30.21
C GLY A 153 3.58 13.03 -31.32
N SER A 154 2.49 13.33 -32.03
CA SER A 154 2.47 14.31 -33.12
C SER A 154 1.45 15.42 -32.92
N GLY A 155 0.59 15.33 -31.91
CA GLY A 155 -0.43 16.34 -31.65
C GLY A 155 0.01 17.45 -30.69
N ALA A 156 -0.98 18.02 -30.00
CA ALA A 156 -0.77 19.16 -29.11
C ALA A 156 0.14 18.81 -27.91
N GLN A 157 0.93 19.79 -27.48
CA GLN A 157 1.73 19.71 -26.26
C GLN A 157 0.93 20.36 -25.12
N PRO A 158 0.67 19.66 -24.00
CA PRO A 158 -0.08 20.21 -22.89
C PRO A 158 0.60 21.43 -22.25
N LYS A 159 -0.22 22.36 -21.75
CA LYS A 159 0.16 23.40 -20.78
C LYS A 159 -0.24 22.97 -19.38
N ALA A 160 0.40 23.51 -18.35
CA ALA A 160 0.11 23.19 -16.95
C ALA A 160 -1.37 23.38 -16.52
N THR A 161 -2.15 24.19 -17.24
CA THR A 161 -3.57 24.45 -16.97
C THR A 161 -4.52 23.57 -17.76
N ASP A 162 -4.02 22.78 -18.72
CA ASP A 162 -4.84 21.95 -19.60
C ASP A 162 -5.41 20.74 -18.86
N ILE A 163 -6.48 20.19 -19.44
CA ILE A 163 -7.05 18.90 -19.08
C ILE A 163 -6.48 17.87 -20.04
N VAL A 164 -5.99 16.76 -19.49
CA VAL A 164 -5.45 15.67 -20.30
C VAL A 164 -6.23 14.39 -20.06
N ALA A 165 -6.30 13.55 -21.10
CA ALA A 165 -6.74 12.18 -21.00
C ALA A 165 -5.54 11.25 -21.22
N VAL A 166 -5.33 10.31 -20.31
CA VAL A 166 -4.19 9.39 -20.36
C VAL A 166 -4.60 7.96 -20.04
N GLN A 167 -3.83 7.00 -20.53
CA GLN A 167 -3.70 5.70 -19.88
C GLN A 167 -2.37 5.64 -19.14
N TYR A 168 -2.36 4.98 -17.98
CA TYR A 168 -1.12 4.87 -17.21
C TYR A 168 -1.04 3.62 -16.35
N GLU A 169 0.19 3.27 -16.01
CA GLU A 169 0.54 2.31 -14.97
C GLU A 169 1.61 2.91 -14.07
N GLY A 170 1.32 3.02 -12.78
CA GLY A 170 2.23 3.45 -11.73
C GLY A 170 2.76 2.25 -10.93
N LYS A 171 4.08 2.13 -10.83
CA LYS A 171 4.76 1.08 -10.06
C LYS A 171 5.88 1.63 -9.18
N LEU A 172 6.14 0.92 -8.09
CA LEU A 172 7.28 1.13 -7.22
C LEU A 172 8.55 0.48 -7.80
N LEU A 173 9.71 0.77 -7.21
CA LEU A 173 11.00 0.21 -7.64
C LEU A 173 11.07 -1.32 -7.53
N ASP A 174 10.25 -1.94 -6.68
CA ASP A 174 10.14 -3.40 -6.53
C ASP A 174 9.21 -4.04 -7.59
N GLY A 175 8.64 -3.23 -8.50
CA GLY A 175 7.72 -3.67 -9.54
C GLY A 175 6.26 -3.79 -9.10
N LYS A 176 5.94 -3.52 -7.84
CA LYS A 176 4.56 -3.51 -7.36
C LYS A 176 3.80 -2.37 -8.02
N VAL A 177 2.76 -2.70 -8.79
CA VAL A 177 1.80 -1.74 -9.33
C VAL A 177 0.94 -1.22 -8.18
N PHE A 178 0.93 0.10 -7.98
CA PHE A 178 0.13 0.74 -6.95
C PHE A 178 -1.15 1.40 -7.51
N ASP A 179 -1.14 1.73 -8.80
CA ASP A 179 -2.28 2.34 -9.47
C ASP A 179 -2.16 2.15 -10.99
N SER A 180 -3.26 1.89 -11.69
CA SER A 180 -3.30 1.86 -13.15
C SER A 180 -4.70 2.03 -13.69
N THR A 181 -4.86 2.61 -14.88
CA THR A 181 -6.18 2.70 -15.53
C THR A 181 -6.81 1.34 -15.78
N ALA A 182 -6.00 0.29 -15.99
CA ALA A 182 -6.48 -1.09 -16.13
C ALA A 182 -7.17 -1.62 -14.86
N GLN A 183 -6.73 -1.19 -13.66
CA GLN A 183 -7.39 -1.54 -12.40
C GLN A 183 -8.74 -0.82 -12.23
N HIS A 184 -8.95 0.29 -12.93
CA HIS A 184 -10.17 1.11 -12.89
C HIS A 184 -11.09 0.90 -14.10
N GLY A 185 -11.08 -0.31 -14.68
CA GLY A 185 -11.96 -0.67 -15.80
C GLY A 185 -11.38 -0.42 -17.20
N GLY A 186 -10.13 0.07 -17.28
CA GLY A 186 -9.43 0.28 -18.56
C GLY A 186 -9.72 1.61 -19.25
N GLU A 187 -10.66 2.39 -18.71
CA GLU A 187 -11.03 3.69 -19.21
C GLU A 187 -9.90 4.73 -19.04
N PRO A 188 -9.73 5.67 -19.99
CA PRO A 188 -8.80 6.77 -19.84
C PRO A 188 -9.08 7.62 -18.59
N ALA A 189 -8.03 7.89 -17.82
CA ALA A 189 -8.09 8.83 -16.71
C ALA A 189 -8.02 10.27 -17.25
N VAL A 190 -8.94 11.11 -16.80
CA VAL A 190 -9.02 12.52 -17.20
C VAL A 190 -8.85 13.41 -15.98
N PHE A 191 -7.85 14.28 -16.01
CA PHE A 191 -7.57 15.20 -14.91
C PHE A 191 -6.98 16.52 -15.42
N PRO A 192 -7.21 17.63 -14.70
CA PRO A 192 -6.49 18.87 -14.93
C PRO A 192 -5.04 18.75 -14.45
N LEU A 193 -4.08 19.19 -15.27
CA LEU A 193 -2.65 19.02 -15.01
C LEU A 193 -2.13 19.75 -13.77
N ASN A 194 -2.88 20.72 -13.25
CA ASN A 194 -2.55 21.46 -12.03
C ASN A 194 -3.08 20.81 -10.73
N GLN A 195 -3.73 19.64 -10.80
CA GLN A 195 -4.23 18.91 -9.62
C GLN A 195 -3.58 17.54 -9.41
N VAL A 196 -2.51 17.25 -10.16
CA VAL A 196 -1.72 16.03 -10.02
C VAL A 196 -0.38 16.32 -9.34
N ILE A 197 0.39 15.26 -9.05
CA ILE A 197 1.71 15.42 -8.44
C ILE A 197 2.64 16.27 -9.34
N PRO A 198 3.58 17.06 -8.75
CA PRO A 198 4.42 17.97 -9.52
C PRO A 198 5.17 17.30 -10.69
N GLY A 199 5.61 16.05 -10.53
CA GLY A 199 6.29 15.28 -11.57
C GLY A 199 5.40 14.97 -12.77
N TRP A 200 4.09 14.82 -12.58
CA TRP A 200 3.13 14.67 -13.68
C TRP A 200 2.86 16.01 -14.37
N THR A 201 2.64 17.07 -13.58
CA THR A 201 2.47 18.43 -14.13
C THR A 201 3.66 18.81 -15.00
N GLU A 202 4.89 18.56 -14.56
CA GLU A 202 6.10 18.79 -15.36
C GLU A 202 6.21 17.81 -16.53
N GLY A 203 6.13 16.50 -16.27
CA GLY A 203 6.43 15.46 -17.26
C GLY A 203 5.49 15.45 -18.45
N LEU A 204 4.18 15.66 -18.23
CA LEU A 204 3.20 15.64 -19.31
C LEU A 204 3.35 16.84 -20.24
N GLN A 205 3.87 17.98 -19.76
CA GLN A 205 4.22 19.12 -20.61
C GLN A 205 5.43 18.85 -21.51
N LEU A 206 6.17 17.75 -21.31
CA LEU A 206 7.24 17.31 -22.21
C LEU A 206 6.72 16.43 -23.36
N MET A 207 5.48 15.93 -23.24
CA MET A 207 4.86 15.03 -24.20
C MET A 207 4.10 15.78 -25.29
N LYS A 208 3.83 15.08 -26.39
CA LYS A 208 2.82 15.45 -27.38
C LYS A 208 1.69 14.44 -27.39
N GLU A 209 0.48 14.88 -27.69
CA GLU A 209 -0.68 14.00 -27.87
C GLU A 209 -0.35 12.84 -28.83
N GLY A 210 -0.73 11.62 -28.42
CA GLY A 210 -0.40 10.36 -29.07
C GLY A 210 0.94 9.72 -28.64
N GLY A 211 1.69 10.39 -27.76
CA GLY A 211 2.99 9.92 -27.25
C GLY A 211 2.88 8.96 -26.07
N LYS A 212 3.91 8.11 -25.93
CA LYS A 212 4.09 7.18 -24.80
C LYS A 212 5.44 7.41 -24.13
N TYR A 213 5.43 7.76 -22.87
CA TYR A 213 6.65 8.11 -22.12
C TYR A 213 6.71 7.26 -20.85
N ARG A 214 7.93 6.95 -20.42
CA ARG A 214 8.19 6.42 -19.08
C ARG A 214 8.79 7.51 -18.23
N PHE A 215 8.21 7.77 -17.06
CA PHE A 215 8.71 8.73 -16.08
C PHE A 215 9.26 8.00 -14.86
N TYR A 216 10.38 8.50 -14.34
CA TYR A 216 10.95 8.11 -13.05
C TYR A 216 10.95 9.35 -12.16
N ILE A 217 10.01 9.39 -11.22
CA ILE A 217 9.66 10.58 -10.46
C ILE A 217 10.29 10.48 -9.06
N PRO A 218 11.26 11.35 -8.71
CA PRO A 218 11.79 11.40 -7.36
C PRO A 218 10.71 11.77 -6.36
N SER A 219 10.83 11.29 -5.11
CA SER A 219 9.80 11.49 -4.07
C SER A 219 9.38 12.95 -3.87
N LYS A 220 10.33 13.90 -3.98
CA LYS A 220 10.10 15.34 -3.89
C LYS A 220 9.16 15.92 -4.96
N LEU A 221 9.00 15.22 -6.09
CA LEU A 221 8.06 15.55 -7.17
C LEU A 221 6.80 14.65 -7.13
N ALA A 222 6.65 13.86 -6.07
CA ALA A 222 5.57 12.91 -5.83
C ALA A 222 4.99 13.11 -4.42
N TYR A 223 5.02 12.08 -3.57
CA TYR A 223 4.39 12.08 -2.24
C TYR A 223 5.36 12.33 -1.06
N GLY A 224 6.63 12.65 -1.34
CA GLY A 224 7.60 13.07 -0.32
C GLY A 224 7.81 12.08 0.82
N GLU A 225 8.11 12.63 2.01
CA GLU A 225 8.33 11.88 3.25
C GLU A 225 7.04 11.28 3.83
N GLN A 226 5.88 11.85 3.48
CA GLN A 226 4.59 11.36 3.94
C GLN A 226 4.19 10.06 3.22
N GLY A 227 4.60 9.91 1.96
CA GLY A 227 4.13 8.84 1.09
C GLY A 227 2.62 8.92 0.84
N ALA A 228 2.03 7.81 0.38
CA ALA A 228 0.59 7.65 0.25
C ALA A 228 0.19 6.26 0.73
N PRO A 229 0.00 6.08 2.07
CA PRO A 229 -0.28 4.78 2.67
C PRO A 229 -1.50 4.06 2.07
N GLN A 230 -2.53 4.81 1.65
CA GLN A 230 -3.72 4.28 1.00
C GLN A 230 -3.43 3.62 -0.36
N GLY A 231 -2.41 4.08 -1.07
CA GLY A 231 -1.91 3.46 -2.30
C GLY A 231 -0.78 2.47 -2.05
N GLY A 232 -0.42 2.22 -0.78
CA GLY A 232 0.75 1.43 -0.43
C GLY A 232 2.07 2.03 -0.91
N ILE A 233 2.13 3.36 -1.05
CA ILE A 233 3.34 4.10 -1.41
C ILE A 233 4.03 4.52 -0.12
N GLU A 234 5.23 3.99 0.09
CA GLU A 234 6.03 4.30 1.28
C GLU A 234 6.65 5.71 1.22
N PRO A 235 7.03 6.28 2.38
CA PRO A 235 7.86 7.48 2.44
C PRO A 235 9.08 7.44 1.52
N ASN A 236 9.39 8.58 0.91
CA ASN A 236 10.55 8.77 0.02
C ASN A 236 10.63 7.80 -1.17
N SER A 237 9.51 7.21 -1.57
CA SER A 237 9.48 6.31 -2.73
C SER A 237 9.68 7.08 -4.04
N VAL A 238 10.52 6.53 -4.92
CA VAL A 238 10.55 6.88 -6.34
C VAL A 238 9.41 6.16 -7.04
N LEU A 239 8.68 6.88 -7.88
CA LEU A 239 7.59 6.32 -8.66
C LEU A 239 8.01 6.13 -10.11
N ILE A 240 7.62 5.01 -10.71
CA ILE A 240 7.81 4.77 -12.13
C ILE A 240 6.43 4.77 -12.78
N PHE A 241 6.24 5.61 -13.78
CA PHE A 241 5.00 5.66 -14.53
C PHE A 241 5.25 5.38 -16.00
N ASP A 242 4.48 4.47 -16.58
CA ASP A 242 4.29 4.36 -18.02
C ASP A 242 3.01 5.10 -18.38
N VAL A 243 3.09 6.12 -19.25
CA VAL A 243 1.96 6.99 -19.58
C VAL A 243 1.78 7.10 -21.09
N ASP A 244 0.56 6.87 -21.56
CA ASP A 244 0.08 7.14 -22.91
C ASP A 244 -0.79 8.40 -22.88
N LEU A 245 -0.32 9.48 -23.51
CA LEU A 245 -1.09 10.73 -23.60
C LEU A 245 -2.06 10.65 -24.79
N LEU A 246 -3.35 10.51 -24.50
CA LEU A 246 -4.38 10.29 -25.52
C LEU A 246 -4.95 11.60 -26.07
N LYS A 247 -5.21 12.57 -25.18
CA LYS A 247 -5.87 13.83 -25.54
C LYS A 247 -5.38 14.99 -24.69
N VAL A 248 -5.27 16.16 -25.32
CA VAL A 248 -4.97 17.44 -24.67
C VAL A 248 -6.09 18.43 -24.98
N ASN A 249 -6.75 18.93 -23.94
CA ASN A 249 -7.83 19.89 -24.06
C ASN A 249 -7.47 21.15 -23.26
N PRO A 250 -7.56 22.35 -23.86
CA PRO A 250 -7.38 23.60 -23.13
C PRO A 250 -8.35 23.68 -21.93
N PRO A 251 -7.99 24.40 -20.85
CA PRO A 251 -8.94 24.66 -19.77
C PRO A 251 -10.16 25.34 -20.37
N ALA A 252 -11.33 24.73 -20.24
CA ALA A 252 -12.58 25.36 -20.65
C ALA A 252 -12.74 26.65 -19.84
N ASP A 253 -12.93 27.79 -20.53
CA ASP A 253 -13.40 29.02 -19.89
C ASP A 253 -14.60 28.68 -19.00
N ALA A 254 -14.61 29.24 -17.79
CA ALA A 254 -15.46 28.85 -16.67
C ALA A 254 -16.96 28.61 -17.00
N ALA A 255 -17.33 27.37 -17.29
CA ALA A 255 -18.66 26.76 -17.12
C ALA A 255 -18.54 25.22 -17.23
N GLN A 256 -18.97 24.48 -16.19
CA GLN A 256 -18.89 23.00 -16.01
C GLN A 256 -19.49 22.16 -17.17
N PRO A 257 -19.22 20.82 -17.32
CA PRO A 257 -18.33 19.88 -16.62
C PRO A 257 -17.43 19.04 -17.60
N ALA A 258 -16.17 19.43 -17.82
CA ALA A 258 -15.37 18.89 -18.92
C ALA A 258 -14.89 17.43 -18.79
N ALA A 259 -14.61 16.92 -17.59
CA ALA A 259 -13.98 15.59 -17.46
C ALA A 259 -14.90 14.44 -17.90
N ALA A 260 -16.18 14.49 -17.51
CA ALA A 260 -17.16 13.47 -17.86
C ALA A 260 -17.48 13.48 -19.36
N ASP A 261 -17.59 14.67 -19.97
CA ASP A 261 -17.85 14.82 -21.40
C ASP A 261 -16.67 14.35 -22.24
N ILE A 262 -15.44 14.62 -21.80
CA ILE A 262 -14.21 14.14 -22.44
C ILE A 262 -14.15 12.61 -22.39
N GLN A 263 -14.44 12.01 -21.23
CA GLN A 263 -14.49 10.55 -21.10
C GLN A 263 -15.56 9.94 -22.02
N ALA A 264 -16.77 10.52 -22.05
CA ALA A 264 -17.85 10.04 -22.92
C ALA A 264 -17.46 10.11 -24.41
N GLN A 265 -16.83 11.20 -24.85
CA GLN A 265 -16.37 11.35 -26.24
C GLN A 265 -15.24 10.37 -26.59
N LEU A 266 -14.26 10.20 -25.70
CA LEU A 266 -13.20 9.21 -25.88
C LEU A 266 -13.76 7.80 -25.96
N GLN A 267 -14.74 7.46 -25.13
CA GLN A 267 -15.33 6.14 -25.14
C GLN A 267 -16.08 5.84 -26.44
N GLN A 268 -16.89 6.79 -26.91
CA GLN A 268 -17.54 6.67 -28.23
C GLN A 268 -16.51 6.52 -29.35
N GLN A 269 -15.38 7.21 -29.27
CA GLN A 269 -14.33 7.11 -30.27
C GLN A 269 -13.64 5.73 -30.24
N ILE A 270 -13.36 5.19 -29.05
CA ILE A 270 -12.79 3.85 -28.87
C ILE A 270 -13.74 2.78 -29.41
N GLU A 271 -15.03 2.85 -29.06
CA GLU A 271 -16.07 1.93 -29.55
C GLU A 271 -16.18 2.00 -31.08
N SER A 272 -16.14 3.20 -31.67
CA SER A 272 -16.18 3.37 -33.12
C SER A 272 -14.98 2.72 -33.81
N MET A 273 -13.78 2.82 -33.23
CA MET A 273 -12.57 2.19 -33.78
C MET A 273 -12.60 0.66 -33.67
N GLN A 274 -13.14 0.12 -32.57
CA GLN A 274 -13.29 -1.32 -32.37
C GLN A 274 -14.33 -1.91 -33.34
N SER A 275 -15.46 -1.22 -33.54
CA SER A 275 -16.49 -1.64 -34.49
C SER A 275 -16.02 -1.61 -35.96
N ALA A 276 -15.19 -0.65 -36.34
CA ALA A 276 -14.61 -0.55 -37.69
C ALA A 276 -13.55 -1.63 -38.01
N SER A 277 -13.08 -2.35 -36.98
CA SER A 277 -12.04 -3.39 -37.12
C SER A 277 -12.60 -4.82 -37.10
N GLN A 278 -13.92 -4.99 -36.95
CA GLN A 278 -14.56 -6.30 -37.11
C GLN A 278 -14.79 -6.60 -38.60
N PRO A 279 -14.35 -7.75 -39.14
CA PRO A 279 -14.64 -8.12 -40.52
C PRO A 279 -16.14 -8.32 -40.69
N ALA A 280 -16.72 -7.72 -41.73
CA ALA A 280 -18.11 -7.93 -42.10
C ALA A 280 -18.36 -9.44 -42.30
N GLN A 281 -19.30 -9.98 -41.53
CA GLN A 281 -19.80 -11.35 -41.70
C GLN A 281 -20.63 -11.47 -42.98
#